data_AF-A0A1I1RWZ8-F1
#
_entry.id   AF-A0A1I1RWZ8-F1
#
_cell.length_a   1.000
_cell.length_b   1.000
_cell.length_c   1.000
_cell.angle_alpha   90.00
_cell.angle_beta   90.00
_cell.angle_gamma   90.00
#
_symmetry.space_group_name_H-M   'P 1'
#
loop_
_entity.id
_entity.type
_entity.pdbx_description
1 polymer ?
#
loop_
_entity_poly.entity_id
_entity_poly.type
_entity_poly.pdbx_seq_one_letter_code
_entity_poly.pdbx_strand_id
1 'polypeptide(L)'
;MANFSEREVAQRWLERFVETDREIAASLIDELLLVSGGELTNGITQLFDKVHAQYGGKRPLAFYAEREVEWDKNQVLPIFANARDGRAVGKGPPPIPFDPNRPEVGSEGLIANMITSYCRQHGQQMLNHPGPDLLRKRKAGPIVVVADFIGSGQRVWEMLEAFRAVASVRSWRSYHLIDFYVVAYSGTEEGLCLVQSSRLRPKVLTVTGCPTINTAFRKPTRDAVRQLCRTYPPNHNRPLGYGEAGALIAFEHGVPNNAPPILHSGWGNWEPLFQRRSTIAAKGEFPSTNRAEVAARAEQLLRIRGAETYLSDSRGRRWIKTMLVLAAIEAGARSLAQISAHSRLKLETVQEIVDFTEIARWTTRKLTLSALGRSELRRLKRRRARSPILPKPSKPFYYPTQLRAR
;
A
#
# COMPACT_ATOMS: atom_id res chain seq x y z
N MET A 1 -18.41 1.25 11.63
CA MET A 1 -18.52 2.19 10.50
C MET A 1 -18.97 1.42 9.28
N ALA A 2 -19.70 2.08 8.39
CA ALA A 2 -20.16 1.53 7.13
C ALA A 2 -18.99 1.07 6.25
N ASN A 3 -19.14 -0.07 5.56
CA ASN A 3 -18.21 -0.53 4.53
C ASN A 3 -18.04 0.54 3.43
N PHE A 4 -17.00 0.45 2.60
CA PHE A 4 -16.82 1.47 1.57
C PHE A 4 -17.99 1.47 0.57
N SER A 5 -18.51 0.28 0.26
CA SER A 5 -19.71 0.06 -0.54
C SER A 5 -20.98 0.73 -0.01
N GLU A 6 -21.08 1.01 1.30
CA GLU A 6 -22.26 1.62 1.92
C GLU A 6 -22.27 3.16 1.84
N ARG A 7 -21.20 3.79 1.35
CA ARG A 7 -21.14 5.26 1.19
C ARG A 7 -21.86 5.72 -0.07
N GLU A 8 -22.37 6.94 -0.04
CA GLU A 8 -23.18 7.51 -1.14
C GLU A 8 -22.43 7.53 -2.49
N VAL A 9 -21.14 7.87 -2.48
CA VAL A 9 -20.31 7.86 -3.71
C VAL A 9 -20.21 6.45 -4.30
N ALA A 10 -20.02 5.44 -3.43
CA ALA A 10 -19.93 4.05 -3.84
C ALA A 10 -21.28 3.50 -4.31
N GLN A 11 -22.37 3.80 -3.60
CA GLN A 11 -23.73 3.36 -3.97
C GLN A 11 -24.13 3.87 -5.35
N ARG A 12 -23.88 5.16 -5.64
CA ARG A 12 -24.10 5.70 -6.99
C ARG A 12 -23.31 4.92 -8.04
N TRP A 13 -22.05 4.58 -7.78
CA TRP A 13 -21.24 3.77 -8.69
C TRP A 13 -21.79 2.35 -8.86
N LEU A 14 -22.26 1.72 -7.78
CA LEU A 14 -22.87 0.38 -7.80
C LEU A 14 -24.19 0.33 -8.57
N GLU A 15 -25.01 1.38 -8.52
CA GLU A 15 -26.28 1.45 -9.24
C GLU A 15 -26.12 1.32 -10.77
N ARG A 16 -24.93 1.65 -11.31
CA ARG A 16 -24.61 1.57 -12.73
C ARG A 16 -24.41 0.13 -13.22
N PHE A 17 -24.19 -0.83 -12.31
CA PHE A 17 -24.07 -2.25 -12.66
C PHE A 17 -25.44 -2.92 -12.78
N VAL A 18 -25.49 -3.97 -13.60
CA VAL A 18 -26.62 -4.91 -13.62
C VAL A 18 -26.74 -5.60 -12.27
N GLU A 19 -27.97 -5.98 -11.89
CA GLU A 19 -28.29 -6.49 -10.55
C GLU A 19 -27.40 -7.68 -10.12
N THR A 20 -27.09 -8.59 -11.04
CA THR A 20 -26.24 -9.76 -10.80
C THR A 20 -24.80 -9.41 -10.43
N ASP A 21 -24.31 -8.26 -10.88
CA ASP A 21 -22.91 -7.87 -10.79
C ASP A 21 -22.65 -6.94 -9.60
N ARG A 22 -23.71 -6.34 -9.04
CA ARG A 22 -23.64 -5.37 -7.93
C ARG A 22 -22.98 -5.95 -6.68
N GLU A 23 -23.31 -7.19 -6.30
CA GLU A 23 -22.73 -7.82 -5.09
C GLU A 23 -21.22 -8.06 -5.24
N ILE A 24 -20.79 -8.48 -6.42
CA ILE A 24 -19.37 -8.70 -6.74
C ILE A 24 -18.63 -7.36 -6.83
N ALA A 25 -19.25 -6.33 -7.43
CA ALA A 25 -18.70 -4.98 -7.48
C ALA A 25 -18.55 -4.37 -6.08
N ALA A 26 -19.53 -4.56 -5.20
CA ALA A 26 -19.46 -4.13 -3.80
C ALA A 26 -18.31 -4.83 -3.05
N SER A 27 -18.18 -6.15 -3.25
CA SER A 27 -17.08 -6.94 -2.67
C SER A 27 -15.71 -6.45 -3.15
N LEU A 28 -15.59 -6.05 -4.42
CA LEU A 28 -14.36 -5.51 -5.00
C LEU A 28 -13.92 -4.22 -4.30
N ILE A 29 -14.83 -3.25 -4.16
CA ILE A 29 -14.50 -1.93 -3.61
C ILE A 29 -14.32 -1.97 -2.08
N ASP A 30 -14.92 -2.92 -1.38
CA ASP A 30 -14.69 -3.12 0.06
C ASP A 30 -13.28 -3.64 0.38
N GLU A 31 -12.59 -4.23 -0.60
CA GLU A 31 -11.18 -4.62 -0.51
C GLU A 31 -10.22 -3.52 -0.98
N LEU A 32 -10.71 -2.35 -1.39
CA LEU A 32 -9.88 -1.21 -1.76
C LEU A 32 -9.20 -0.60 -0.53
N LEU A 33 -7.88 -0.43 -0.62
CA LEU A 33 -7.08 0.31 0.36
C LEU A 33 -7.08 1.81 -0.01
N LEU A 34 -7.71 2.65 0.82
CA LEU A 34 -7.75 4.10 0.63
C LEU A 34 -6.69 4.78 1.50
N VAL A 35 -5.74 5.47 0.87
CA VAL A 35 -4.59 6.08 1.55
C VAL A 35 -4.67 7.60 1.50
N SER A 36 -4.80 8.25 2.66
CA SER A 36 -4.76 9.72 2.74
C SER A 36 -3.34 10.26 2.56
N GLY A 37 -3.22 11.52 2.13
CA GLY A 37 -1.92 12.17 1.96
C GLY A 37 -1.12 12.27 3.28
N GLY A 38 -1.83 12.43 4.40
CA GLY A 38 -1.23 12.41 5.73
C GLY A 38 -0.65 11.05 6.11
N GLU A 39 -1.38 9.96 5.86
CA GLU A 39 -0.87 8.60 6.15
C GLU A 39 0.29 8.23 5.24
N LEU A 40 0.24 8.61 3.96
CA LEU A 40 1.33 8.45 3.00
C LEU A 40 2.61 9.13 3.52
N THR A 41 2.51 10.40 3.86
CA THR A 41 3.65 11.22 4.32
C THR A 41 4.22 10.68 5.63
N ASN A 42 3.37 10.39 6.62
CA ASN A 42 3.79 9.85 7.90
C ASN A 42 4.42 8.46 7.76
N GLY A 43 3.86 7.61 6.89
CA GLY A 43 4.38 6.26 6.64
C GLY A 43 5.76 6.28 6.00
N ILE A 44 5.95 7.08 4.95
CA ILE A 44 7.23 7.16 4.24
C ILE A 44 8.31 7.80 5.11
N THR A 45 7.99 8.88 5.84
CA THR A 45 8.95 9.54 6.74
C THR A 45 9.42 8.63 7.87
N GLN A 46 8.53 7.80 8.44
CA GLN A 46 8.92 6.74 9.39
C GLN A 46 9.91 5.74 8.79
N LEU A 47 9.79 5.40 7.50
CA LEU A 47 10.77 4.57 6.81
C LEU A 47 12.10 5.30 6.61
N PHE A 48 12.09 6.62 6.36
CA PHE A 48 13.33 7.40 6.30
C PHE A 48 14.08 7.39 7.63
N ASP A 49 13.36 7.62 8.73
CA ASP A 49 13.92 7.54 10.09
C ASP A 49 14.52 6.16 10.36
N LYS A 50 13.82 5.09 9.95
CA LYS A 50 14.29 3.71 10.08
C LYS A 50 15.59 3.45 9.32
N VAL A 51 15.68 3.91 8.06
CA VAL A 51 16.91 3.78 7.26
C VAL A 51 18.04 4.59 7.90
N HIS A 52 17.76 5.79 8.38
CA HIS A 52 18.73 6.63 9.05
C HIS A 52 19.27 5.99 10.34
N ALA A 53 18.38 5.45 11.18
CA ALA A 53 18.72 4.74 12.41
C ALA A 53 19.55 3.48 12.13
N GLN A 54 19.19 2.70 11.11
CA GLN A 54 19.93 1.49 10.72
C GLN A 54 21.38 1.79 10.30
N TYR A 55 21.63 2.98 9.74
CA TYR A 55 22.96 3.41 9.31
C TYR A 55 23.75 4.20 10.37
N GLY A 56 23.17 4.38 11.57
CA GLY A 56 23.82 5.01 12.72
C GLY A 56 24.22 6.47 12.54
N GLY A 57 23.58 7.19 11.60
CA GLY A 57 23.79 8.63 11.39
C GLY A 57 25.19 9.07 10.94
N LYS A 58 26.12 8.15 10.66
CA LYS A 58 27.53 8.48 10.36
C LYS A 58 27.75 9.10 8.98
N ARG A 59 26.89 8.80 8.01
CA ARG A 59 26.98 9.26 6.63
C ARG A 59 25.63 9.85 6.20
N PRO A 60 25.62 10.93 5.41
CA PRO A 60 24.37 11.47 4.89
C PRO A 60 23.63 10.47 4.00
N LEU A 61 22.30 10.49 4.06
CA LEU A 61 21.45 9.74 3.12
C LEU A 61 21.20 10.56 1.87
N ALA A 62 21.26 9.92 0.72
CA ALA A 62 20.96 10.53 -0.58
C ALA A 62 19.60 10.06 -1.07
N PHE A 63 18.63 10.97 -1.13
CA PHE A 63 17.27 10.65 -1.57
C PHE A 63 17.05 11.02 -3.02
N TYR A 64 16.33 10.15 -3.73
CA TYR A 64 15.87 10.37 -5.09
C TYR A 64 14.41 9.93 -5.22
N ALA A 65 13.56 10.81 -5.74
CA ALA A 65 12.20 10.50 -6.13
C ALA A 65 12.24 9.59 -7.36
N GLU A 66 11.39 8.57 -7.35
CA GLU A 66 11.13 7.75 -8.52
C GLU A 66 10.61 8.63 -9.65
N ARG A 67 11.13 8.39 -10.85
CA ARG A 67 10.83 9.15 -12.07
C ARG A 67 11.14 8.31 -13.30
N GLU A 68 10.59 8.73 -14.44
CA GLU A 68 10.96 8.15 -15.72
C GLU A 68 12.44 8.43 -16.04
N VAL A 69 13.10 7.44 -16.64
CA VAL A 69 14.50 7.52 -17.05
C VAL A 69 14.62 7.44 -18.56
N GLU A 70 15.67 8.02 -19.10
CA GLU A 70 15.91 8.04 -20.53
C GLU A 70 16.47 6.71 -21.03
N TRP A 71 16.16 6.39 -22.28
CA TRP A 71 16.57 5.18 -22.97
C TRP A 71 17.33 5.54 -24.25
N ASP A 72 18.34 4.73 -24.58
CA ASP A 72 18.95 4.69 -25.90
C ASP A 72 18.74 3.29 -26.49
N LYS A 73 17.88 3.23 -27.52
CA LYS A 73 17.42 2.01 -28.19
C LYS A 73 16.88 0.98 -27.19
N ASN A 74 17.75 0.10 -26.70
CA ASN A 74 17.42 -1.02 -25.82
C ASN A 74 18.15 -0.95 -24.48
N GLN A 75 18.75 0.18 -24.12
CA GLN A 75 19.49 0.35 -22.87
C GLN A 75 19.06 1.60 -22.13
N VAL A 76 18.88 1.44 -20.82
CA VAL A 76 18.70 2.56 -19.89
C VAL A 76 19.96 3.42 -19.87
N LEU A 77 19.80 4.74 -19.98
CA LEU A 77 20.89 5.70 -19.87
C LEU A 77 21.31 5.92 -18.40
N PRO A 78 22.58 6.27 -18.15
CA PRO A 78 23.02 6.55 -16.79
C PRO A 78 22.24 7.73 -16.19
N ILE A 79 21.90 7.63 -14.90
CA ILE A 79 21.11 8.69 -14.22
C ILE A 79 21.85 10.03 -14.14
N PHE A 80 23.18 10.01 -14.27
CA PHE A 80 24.03 11.19 -14.38
C PHE A 80 24.59 11.29 -15.80
N ALA A 81 24.55 12.48 -16.38
CA ALA A 81 25.03 12.73 -17.74
C ALA A 81 26.50 12.32 -17.92
N ASN A 82 26.84 11.74 -19.08
CA ASN A 82 28.20 11.33 -19.46
C ASN A 82 28.92 10.45 -18.43
N ALA A 83 28.16 9.64 -17.66
CA ALA A 83 28.71 8.90 -16.52
C ALA A 83 28.81 7.39 -16.75
N ARG A 84 28.59 6.92 -17.99
CA ARG A 84 28.66 5.49 -18.35
C ARG A 84 30.07 4.93 -18.15
N ASP A 85 31.06 5.73 -18.55
CA ASP A 85 32.48 5.43 -18.53
C ASP A 85 33.24 6.48 -17.71
N GLY A 86 34.32 6.05 -17.06
CA GLY A 86 35.16 6.94 -16.26
C GLY A 86 34.52 7.48 -14.98
N ARG A 87 35.01 8.63 -14.52
CA ARG A 87 34.58 9.24 -13.26
C ARG A 87 33.35 10.11 -13.50
N ALA A 88 32.24 9.75 -12.85
CA ALA A 88 31.03 10.55 -12.87
C ALA A 88 31.26 11.89 -12.16
N VAL A 89 30.84 12.98 -12.79
CA VAL A 89 30.95 14.36 -12.29
C VAL A 89 29.66 15.12 -12.59
N GLY A 90 29.46 16.26 -11.92
CA GLY A 90 28.35 17.16 -12.18
C GLY A 90 27.26 17.17 -11.11
N LYS A 91 26.18 17.89 -11.44
CA LYS A 91 25.01 18.09 -10.58
C LYS A 91 24.13 16.85 -10.57
N GLY A 92 23.27 16.79 -9.56
CA GLY A 92 22.27 15.73 -9.46
C GLY A 92 21.18 15.86 -10.53
N PRO A 93 20.44 14.79 -10.78
CA PRO A 93 19.30 14.83 -11.67
C PRO A 93 18.24 15.80 -11.14
N PRO A 94 17.46 16.45 -12.04
CA PRO A 94 16.29 17.19 -11.60
C PRO A 94 15.30 16.23 -10.92
N PRO A 95 14.70 16.59 -9.78
CA PRO A 95 13.75 15.74 -9.07
C PRO A 95 12.56 15.30 -9.92
N ILE A 96 12.07 16.20 -10.77
CA ILE A 96 10.95 16.00 -11.67
C ILE A 96 11.47 16.20 -13.10
N PRO A 97 11.32 15.23 -14.01
CA PRO A 97 11.64 15.45 -15.42
C PRO A 97 10.62 16.44 -16.00
N PHE A 98 11.11 17.50 -16.67
CA PHE A 98 10.24 18.48 -17.32
C PHE A 98 10.12 18.16 -18.80
N ASP A 99 8.90 17.88 -19.26
CA ASP A 99 8.55 17.75 -20.68
C ASP A 99 7.49 18.82 -21.03
N PRO A 100 7.83 19.82 -21.88
CA PRO A 100 6.87 20.83 -22.33
C PRO A 100 5.61 20.25 -22.98
N ASN A 101 5.69 19.07 -23.59
CA ASN A 101 4.57 18.41 -24.25
C ASN A 101 3.70 17.59 -23.28
N ARG A 102 4.20 17.35 -22.06
CA ARG A 102 3.51 16.60 -21.00
C ARG A 102 3.66 17.35 -19.68
N PRO A 103 2.87 18.43 -19.47
CA PRO A 103 2.98 19.26 -18.28
C PRO A 103 2.44 18.58 -17.01
N GLU A 104 1.77 17.43 -17.14
CA GLU A 104 1.25 16.66 -16.02
C GLU A 104 2.40 16.06 -15.21
N VAL A 105 2.44 16.41 -13.91
CA VAL A 105 3.36 15.82 -12.94
C VAL A 105 2.58 14.82 -12.10
N GLY A 106 3.04 13.58 -12.08
CA GLY A 106 2.47 12.50 -11.29
C GLY A 106 2.90 12.52 -9.82
N SER A 107 2.96 11.33 -9.22
CA SER A 107 3.35 11.16 -7.82
C SER A 107 4.80 11.57 -7.54
N GLU A 108 5.67 11.62 -8.55
CA GLU A 108 7.04 12.08 -8.45
C GLU A 108 7.14 13.51 -7.89
N GLY A 109 6.19 14.39 -8.22
CA GLY A 109 6.16 15.76 -7.69
C GLY A 109 5.86 15.81 -6.20
N LEU A 110 4.90 14.98 -5.74
CA LEU A 110 4.56 14.86 -4.33
C LEU A 110 5.73 14.28 -3.54
N ILE A 111 6.36 13.22 -4.05
CA ILE A 111 7.51 12.58 -3.42
C ILE A 111 8.72 13.52 -3.40
N ALA A 112 8.99 14.25 -4.49
CA ALA A 112 10.07 15.24 -4.54
C ALA A 112 9.88 16.36 -3.50
N ASN A 113 8.65 16.84 -3.33
CA ASN A 113 8.34 17.85 -2.30
C ASN A 113 8.50 17.27 -0.88
N MET A 114 8.08 16.02 -0.65
CA MET A 114 8.28 15.31 0.61
C MET A 114 9.77 15.17 0.95
N ILE A 115 10.59 14.71 -0.02
CA ILE A 115 12.05 14.64 0.14
C ILE A 115 12.62 16.02 0.47
N THR A 116 12.18 17.06 -0.23
CA THR A 116 12.66 18.43 -0.02
C THR A 116 12.36 18.92 1.40
N SER A 117 11.13 18.71 1.88
CA SER A 117 10.69 19.09 3.22
C SER A 117 11.46 18.32 4.30
N TYR A 118 11.63 17.01 4.11
CA TYR A 118 12.40 16.16 5.02
C TYR A 118 13.89 16.56 5.06
N CYS A 119 14.52 16.80 3.91
CA CYS A 119 15.90 17.25 3.85
C CYS A 119 16.10 18.62 4.53
N ARG A 120 15.11 19.52 4.42
CA ARG A 120 15.13 20.83 5.09
C ARG A 120 15.11 20.68 6.61
N GLN A 121 14.29 19.75 7.14
CA GLN A 121 14.20 19.48 8.57
C GLN A 121 15.50 18.90 9.15
N HIS A 122 16.16 17.98 8.45
CA HIS A 122 17.34 17.25 8.94
C HIS A 122 18.69 17.84 8.47
N GLY A 123 18.64 18.89 7.66
CA GLY A 123 19.80 19.67 7.23
C GLY A 123 20.91 18.83 6.60
N GLN A 124 22.12 18.96 7.14
CA GLN A 124 23.32 18.36 6.55
C GLN A 124 23.34 16.83 6.52
N GLN A 125 22.47 16.14 7.26
CA GLN A 125 22.43 14.68 7.30
C GLN A 125 21.67 14.06 6.12
N MET A 126 20.96 14.87 5.33
CA MET A 126 20.15 14.40 4.21
C MET A 126 20.50 15.20 2.95
N LEU A 127 20.60 14.50 1.83
CA LEU A 127 20.93 15.09 0.53
C LEU A 127 19.75 14.90 -0.42
N ASN A 128 19.25 16.01 -0.95
CA ASN A 128 18.15 16.05 -1.91
C ASN A 128 18.70 15.89 -3.33
N HIS A 129 18.44 14.73 -3.97
CA HIS A 129 18.86 14.39 -5.33
C HIS A 129 20.32 14.79 -5.64
N PRO A 130 21.32 14.36 -4.84
CA PRO A 130 22.70 14.82 -5.04
C PRO A 130 23.32 14.30 -6.35
N GLY A 131 24.25 15.07 -6.90
CA GLY A 131 25.11 14.62 -8.00
C GLY A 131 26.32 13.82 -7.51
N PRO A 132 27.10 13.21 -8.43
CA PRO A 132 28.28 12.42 -8.09
C PRO A 132 29.31 13.18 -7.24
N ASP A 133 29.49 14.47 -7.49
CA ASP A 133 30.46 15.28 -6.76
C ASP A 133 30.03 15.54 -5.33
N LEU A 134 28.74 15.77 -5.10
CA LEU A 134 28.20 15.98 -3.76
C LEU A 134 28.19 14.67 -2.96
N LEU A 135 27.80 13.56 -3.59
CA LEU A 135 27.88 12.22 -3.01
C LEU A 135 29.30 11.92 -2.51
N ARG A 136 30.31 12.21 -3.35
CA ARG A 136 31.72 11.99 -3.02
C ARG A 136 32.22 12.94 -1.94
N LYS A 137 31.96 14.24 -2.07
CA LYS A 137 32.39 15.28 -1.12
C LYS A 137 31.87 15.00 0.29
N ARG A 138 30.62 14.55 0.39
CA ARG A 138 29.95 14.28 1.68
C ARG A 138 30.05 12.83 2.12
N LYS A 139 30.69 11.96 1.34
CA LYS A 139 30.79 10.51 1.58
C LYS A 139 29.42 9.89 1.90
N ALA A 140 28.39 10.26 1.14
CA ALA A 140 27.03 9.76 1.33
C ALA A 140 26.97 8.25 1.08
N GLY A 141 26.29 7.50 1.96
CA GLY A 141 26.40 6.03 2.05
C GLY A 141 25.13 5.29 1.62
N PRO A 142 23.94 5.65 2.11
CA PRO A 142 22.71 5.08 1.58
C PRO A 142 22.16 5.92 0.42
N ILE A 143 21.97 5.31 -0.74
CA ILE A 143 21.12 5.85 -1.81
C ILE A 143 19.72 5.30 -1.59
N VAL A 144 18.75 6.19 -1.39
CA VAL A 144 17.35 5.87 -1.13
C VAL A 144 16.50 6.35 -2.30
N VAL A 145 15.94 5.40 -3.04
CA VAL A 145 14.93 5.68 -4.07
C VAL A 145 13.55 5.63 -3.41
N VAL A 146 12.74 6.66 -3.63
CA VAL A 146 11.44 6.82 -2.97
C VAL A 146 10.33 6.82 -4.02
N ALA A 147 9.33 5.96 -3.84
CA ALA A 147 8.11 5.94 -4.63
C ALA A 147 6.89 6.03 -3.72
N ASP A 148 5.73 6.42 -4.23
CA ASP A 148 4.47 6.24 -3.51
C ASP A 148 4.03 4.76 -3.57
N PHE A 149 4.08 4.15 -4.75
CA PHE A 149 3.60 2.79 -4.98
C PHE A 149 4.48 1.96 -5.92
N ILE A 150 4.79 0.73 -5.52
CA ILE A 150 5.49 -0.26 -6.35
C ILE A 150 4.47 -1.22 -6.96
N GLY A 151 3.90 -0.82 -8.09
CA GLY A 151 2.95 -1.62 -8.88
C GLY A 151 3.62 -2.82 -9.56
N SER A 152 3.97 -2.69 -10.84
CA SER A 152 4.80 -3.68 -11.55
C SER A 152 6.27 -3.64 -11.13
N GLY A 153 6.71 -2.55 -10.48
CA GLY A 153 8.10 -2.31 -10.09
C GLY A 153 9.02 -1.84 -11.23
N GLN A 154 8.50 -1.73 -12.46
CA GLN A 154 9.31 -1.44 -13.63
C GLN A 154 10.06 -0.11 -13.54
N ARG A 155 9.39 0.99 -13.21
CA ARG A 155 10.03 2.31 -13.20
C ARG A 155 11.09 2.46 -12.11
N VAL A 156 10.85 1.90 -10.92
CA VAL A 156 11.89 1.78 -9.88
C VAL A 156 13.06 0.93 -10.37
N TRP A 157 12.79 -0.21 -11.01
CA TRP A 157 13.83 -1.09 -11.54
C TRP A 157 14.66 -0.37 -12.62
N GLU A 158 14.04 0.34 -13.54
CA GLU A 158 14.70 1.16 -14.56
C GLU A 158 15.58 2.23 -13.92
N MET A 159 15.10 2.91 -12.88
CA MET A 159 15.90 3.89 -12.14
C MET A 159 17.12 3.25 -11.46
N LEU A 160 16.98 2.06 -10.89
CA LEU A 160 18.13 1.30 -10.36
C LEU A 160 19.11 0.90 -11.47
N GLU A 161 18.63 0.52 -12.64
CA GLU A 161 19.48 0.24 -13.80
C GLU A 161 20.19 1.50 -14.30
N ALA A 162 19.55 2.67 -14.26
CA ALA A 162 20.17 3.96 -14.56
C ALA A 162 21.29 4.30 -13.57
N PHE A 163 21.13 3.99 -12.28
CA PHE A 163 22.24 4.08 -11.32
C PHE A 163 23.35 3.07 -11.62
N ARG A 164 23.00 1.83 -11.97
CA ARG A 164 23.96 0.77 -12.30
C ARG A 164 24.77 1.09 -13.56
N ALA A 165 24.18 1.82 -14.51
CA ALA A 165 24.85 2.27 -15.71
C ALA A 165 25.98 3.28 -15.43
N VAL A 166 26.04 3.89 -14.23
CA VAL A 166 27.09 4.83 -13.82
C VAL A 166 28.35 4.10 -13.34
N ALA A 167 29.51 4.34 -13.98
CA ALA A 167 30.78 3.69 -13.61
C ALA A 167 31.20 3.92 -12.16
N SER A 168 31.09 5.15 -11.65
CA SER A 168 31.43 5.48 -10.26
C SER A 168 30.51 4.79 -9.24
N VAL A 169 29.23 4.66 -9.54
CA VAL A 169 28.27 3.94 -8.68
C VAL A 169 28.61 2.45 -8.62
N ARG A 170 28.95 1.83 -9.76
CA ARG A 170 29.41 0.43 -9.80
C ARG A 170 30.64 0.23 -8.90
N SER A 171 31.62 1.12 -9.03
CA SER A 171 32.83 1.10 -8.19
C SER A 171 32.51 1.26 -6.71
N TRP A 172 31.72 2.26 -6.33
CA TRP A 172 31.32 2.45 -4.94
C TRP A 172 30.55 1.26 -4.38
N ARG A 173 29.72 0.60 -5.19
CA ARG A 173 28.99 -0.60 -4.78
C ARG A 173 29.93 -1.79 -4.59
N SER A 174 30.89 -2.02 -5.50
CA SER A 174 31.85 -3.13 -5.36
C SER A 174 32.75 -2.97 -4.13
N TYR A 175 33.13 -1.73 -3.80
CA TYR A 175 33.90 -1.42 -2.59
C TYR A 175 33.03 -1.30 -1.32
N HIS A 176 31.74 -1.63 -1.38
CA HIS A 176 30.81 -1.57 -0.24
C HIS A 176 30.75 -0.17 0.42
N LEU A 177 30.97 0.88 -0.39
CA LEU A 177 30.93 2.27 0.07
C LEU A 177 29.50 2.82 0.09
N ILE A 178 28.63 2.25 -0.74
CA ILE A 178 27.21 2.59 -0.82
C ILE A 178 26.31 1.37 -0.73
N ASP A 179 25.14 1.58 -0.13
CA ASP A 179 24.00 0.66 -0.14
C ASP A 179 22.80 1.31 -0.83
N PHE A 180 21.93 0.47 -1.39
CA PHE A 180 20.69 0.90 -2.02
C PHE A 180 19.50 0.54 -1.15
N TYR A 181 18.60 1.49 -0.98
CA TYR A 181 17.29 1.32 -0.38
C TYR A 181 16.24 1.76 -1.38
N VAL A 182 15.12 1.04 -1.40
CA VAL A 182 13.91 1.47 -2.07
C VAL A 182 12.83 1.59 -1.01
N VAL A 183 12.23 2.76 -0.90
CA VAL A 183 11.18 3.06 0.07
C VAL A 183 9.90 3.35 -0.70
N ALA A 184 8.81 2.68 -0.34
CA ALA A 184 7.49 3.02 -0.85
C ALA A 184 6.42 2.89 0.22
N TYR A 185 5.24 3.47 -0.02
CA TYR A 185 4.13 3.26 0.90
C TYR A 185 3.61 1.83 0.82
N SER A 186 3.34 1.36 -0.39
CA SER A 186 2.85 0.01 -0.64
C SER A 186 3.45 -0.56 -1.92
N GLY A 187 3.37 -1.88 -2.08
CA GLY A 187 3.81 -2.57 -3.28
C GLY A 187 3.17 -3.94 -3.44
N THR A 188 3.02 -4.37 -4.68
CA THR A 188 2.58 -5.73 -5.02
C THR A 188 3.73 -6.72 -4.80
N GLU A 189 3.44 -7.99 -4.50
CA GLU A 189 4.50 -8.97 -4.29
C GLU A 189 5.36 -9.16 -5.54
N GLU A 190 4.74 -9.12 -6.72
CA GLU A 190 5.43 -9.23 -8.02
C GLU A 190 6.36 -8.03 -8.25
N GLY A 191 5.88 -6.81 -8.01
CA GLY A 191 6.67 -5.59 -8.19
C GLY A 191 7.83 -5.50 -7.20
N LEU A 192 7.62 -5.89 -5.93
CA LEU A 192 8.67 -5.96 -4.93
C LEU A 192 9.74 -6.98 -5.31
N CYS A 193 9.35 -8.17 -5.78
CA CYS A 193 10.28 -9.19 -6.26
C CYS A 193 11.13 -8.68 -7.44
N LEU A 194 10.52 -7.99 -8.40
CA LEU A 194 11.26 -7.41 -9.54
C LEU A 194 12.32 -6.42 -9.07
N VAL A 195 11.95 -5.48 -8.19
CA VAL A 195 12.89 -4.49 -7.66
C VAL A 195 14.03 -5.15 -6.87
N GLN A 196 13.72 -6.14 -6.04
CA GLN A 196 14.70 -6.92 -5.28
C GLN A 196 15.65 -7.72 -6.18
N SER A 197 15.20 -8.13 -7.36
CA SER A 197 16.04 -8.86 -8.34
C SER A 197 17.12 -8.00 -9.00
N SER A 198 17.09 -6.68 -8.83
CA SER A 198 18.11 -5.78 -9.36
C SER A 198 19.51 -6.16 -8.88
N ARG A 199 20.50 -6.02 -9.78
CA ARG A 199 21.91 -6.32 -9.48
C ARG A 199 22.51 -5.42 -8.39
N LEU A 200 21.92 -4.26 -8.14
CA LEU A 200 22.32 -3.39 -7.03
C LEU A 200 21.94 -3.96 -5.66
N ARG A 201 21.05 -4.98 -5.63
CA ARG A 201 20.52 -5.65 -4.44
C ARG A 201 19.97 -4.64 -3.42
N PRO A 202 18.96 -3.86 -3.79
CA PRO A 202 18.38 -2.87 -2.88
C PRO A 202 17.68 -3.55 -1.71
N LYS A 203 17.72 -2.92 -0.53
CA LYS A 203 16.80 -3.23 0.57
C LYS A 203 15.48 -2.53 0.30
N VAL A 204 14.42 -3.29 0.04
CA VAL A 204 13.10 -2.73 -0.26
C VAL A 204 12.27 -2.69 1.03
N LEU A 205 11.78 -1.50 1.37
CA LEU A 205 10.98 -1.23 2.55
C LEU A 205 9.64 -0.65 2.14
N THR A 206 8.55 -1.23 2.63
CA THR A 206 7.20 -0.70 2.46
C THR A 206 6.49 -0.51 3.80
N VAL A 207 5.54 0.43 3.83
CA VAL A 207 4.73 0.70 5.03
C VAL A 207 3.69 -0.40 5.22
N THR A 208 3.04 -0.78 4.12
CA THR A 208 1.97 -1.78 4.09
C THR A 208 2.07 -2.67 2.86
N GLY A 209 1.44 -3.85 2.91
CA GLY A 209 1.24 -4.69 1.73
C GLY A 209 0.13 -4.15 0.82
N CYS A 210 0.22 -4.39 -0.48
CA CYS A 210 -0.85 -4.05 -1.41
C CYS A 210 -1.86 -5.20 -1.50
N PRO A 211 -3.15 -4.97 -1.21
CA PRO A 211 -4.18 -5.93 -1.61
C PRO A 211 -4.23 -6.00 -3.14
N THR A 212 -4.31 -7.21 -3.69
CA THR A 212 -4.62 -7.45 -5.10
C THR A 212 -5.85 -8.33 -5.22
N ILE A 213 -6.46 -8.38 -6.40
CA ILE A 213 -7.58 -9.31 -6.65
C ILE A 213 -7.16 -10.77 -6.32
N ASN A 214 -5.91 -11.13 -6.60
CA ASN A 214 -5.41 -12.48 -6.36
C ASN A 214 -5.22 -12.80 -4.87
N THR A 215 -4.87 -11.80 -4.05
CA THR A 215 -4.63 -12.00 -2.62
C THR A 215 -5.88 -11.75 -1.79
N ALA A 216 -6.73 -10.80 -2.17
CA ALA A 216 -7.90 -10.40 -1.40
C ALA A 216 -9.04 -11.43 -1.47
N PHE A 217 -9.19 -12.11 -2.62
CA PHE A 217 -10.29 -13.04 -2.85
C PHE A 217 -9.81 -14.50 -3.01
N ARG A 218 -10.61 -15.43 -2.47
CA ARG A 218 -10.46 -16.87 -2.75
C ARG A 218 -11.35 -17.28 -3.91
N LYS A 219 -11.05 -18.42 -4.55
CA LYS A 219 -11.97 -19.07 -5.48
C LYS A 219 -13.22 -19.53 -4.72
N PRO A 220 -14.45 -19.38 -5.27
CA PRO A 220 -14.79 -18.92 -6.62
C PRO A 220 -14.90 -17.38 -6.79
N THR A 221 -15.06 -16.62 -5.70
CA THR A 221 -15.27 -15.15 -5.73
C THR A 221 -14.20 -14.41 -6.52
N ARG A 222 -12.94 -14.81 -6.40
CA ARG A 222 -11.82 -14.22 -7.17
C ARG A 222 -12.06 -14.28 -8.67
N ASP A 223 -12.54 -15.41 -9.17
CA ASP A 223 -12.71 -15.61 -10.60
C ASP A 223 -13.91 -14.77 -11.11
N ALA A 224 -14.97 -14.63 -10.29
CA ALA A 224 -16.07 -13.71 -10.55
C ALA A 224 -15.61 -12.23 -10.59
N VAL A 225 -14.79 -11.80 -9.63
CA VAL A 225 -14.22 -10.43 -9.62
C VAL A 225 -13.34 -10.18 -10.85
N ARG A 226 -12.50 -11.15 -11.24
CA ARG A 226 -11.69 -11.05 -12.46
C ARG A 226 -12.57 -10.95 -13.71
N GLN A 227 -13.66 -11.72 -13.75
CA GLN A 227 -14.61 -11.65 -14.85
C GLN A 227 -15.31 -10.30 -14.91
N LEU A 228 -15.74 -9.76 -13.77
CA LEU A 228 -16.32 -8.42 -13.67
C LEU A 228 -15.37 -7.35 -14.25
N CYS A 229 -14.09 -7.39 -13.87
CA CYS A 229 -13.08 -6.47 -14.39
C CYS A 229 -12.81 -6.63 -15.90
N ARG A 230 -13.11 -7.79 -16.49
CA ARG A 230 -13.03 -8.03 -17.95
C ARG A 230 -14.25 -7.55 -18.69
N THR A 231 -15.42 -7.60 -18.03
CA THR A 231 -16.68 -7.08 -18.58
C THR A 231 -16.67 -5.55 -18.62
N TYR A 232 -16.06 -4.91 -17.63
CA TYR A 232 -16.13 -3.46 -17.43
C TYR A 232 -14.76 -2.81 -17.22
N PRO A 233 -14.37 -1.79 -18.01
CA PRO A 233 -14.88 -1.42 -19.33
C PRO A 233 -14.76 -2.56 -20.37
N PRO A 234 -15.68 -2.62 -21.35
CA PRO A 234 -15.58 -3.60 -22.42
C PRO A 234 -14.32 -3.38 -23.27
N ASN A 235 -13.72 -4.48 -23.72
CA ASN A 235 -12.56 -4.50 -24.63
C ASN A 235 -11.31 -3.75 -24.14
N HIS A 236 -11.17 -3.54 -22.83
CA HIS A 236 -9.94 -2.96 -22.28
C HIS A 236 -8.78 -3.95 -22.44
N ASN A 237 -7.66 -3.49 -23.00
CA ASN A 237 -6.49 -4.34 -23.26
C ASN A 237 -5.83 -4.91 -21.98
N ARG A 238 -6.06 -4.25 -20.84
CA ARG A 238 -5.51 -4.60 -19.53
C ARG A 238 -6.59 -4.50 -18.45
N PRO A 239 -7.52 -5.46 -18.39
CA PRO A 239 -8.69 -5.38 -17.50
C PRO A 239 -8.34 -5.42 -16.01
N LEU A 240 -7.14 -5.87 -15.65
CA LEU A 240 -6.64 -5.86 -14.26
C LEU A 240 -5.62 -4.75 -14.01
N GLY A 241 -5.45 -3.82 -14.94
CA GLY A 241 -4.49 -2.73 -14.85
C GLY A 241 -3.09 -3.10 -15.36
N TYR A 242 -2.18 -2.12 -15.33
CA TYR A 242 -0.81 -2.29 -15.80
C TYR A 242 -0.10 -3.45 -15.08
N GLY A 243 0.50 -4.36 -15.84
CA GLY A 243 1.17 -5.55 -15.31
C GLY A 243 0.23 -6.64 -14.81
N GLU A 244 -1.09 -6.53 -15.06
CA GLU A 244 -2.12 -7.50 -14.66
C GLU A 244 -2.14 -7.81 -13.14
N ALA A 245 -1.62 -6.89 -12.32
CA ALA A 245 -1.50 -7.07 -10.88
C ALA A 245 -2.85 -7.01 -10.16
N GLY A 246 -3.84 -6.28 -10.72
CA GLY A 246 -5.14 -6.09 -10.08
C GLY A 246 -5.02 -5.41 -8.72
N ALA A 247 -4.22 -4.35 -8.63
CA ALA A 247 -3.93 -3.66 -7.38
C ALA A 247 -5.20 -2.96 -6.84
N LEU A 248 -5.55 -3.22 -5.59
CA LEU A 248 -6.73 -2.66 -4.94
C LEU A 248 -6.31 -1.55 -3.97
N ILE A 249 -5.70 -0.50 -4.51
CA ILE A 249 -5.26 0.67 -3.74
C ILE A 249 -5.58 1.95 -4.49
N ALA A 250 -5.98 2.98 -3.74
CA ALA A 250 -6.14 4.35 -4.23
C ALA A 250 -5.53 5.32 -3.22
N PHE A 251 -4.82 6.33 -3.72
CA PHE A 251 -4.27 7.40 -2.89
C PHE A 251 -5.09 8.67 -3.05
N GLU A 252 -5.09 9.53 -2.04
CA GLU A 252 -5.79 10.81 -2.10
C GLU A 252 -5.29 11.70 -3.25
N HIS A 253 -4.05 11.52 -3.72
CA HIS A 253 -3.48 12.22 -4.88
C HIS A 253 -3.73 11.51 -6.22
N GLY A 254 -4.27 10.30 -6.24
CA GLY A 254 -4.60 9.59 -7.48
C GLY A 254 -4.61 8.07 -7.36
N VAL A 255 -5.20 7.43 -8.37
CA VAL A 255 -5.24 5.97 -8.50
C VAL A 255 -4.09 5.47 -9.38
N PRO A 256 -3.29 4.47 -8.94
CA PRO A 256 -2.22 3.94 -9.78
C PRO A 256 -2.78 3.23 -11.02
N ASN A 257 -2.02 3.24 -12.12
CA ASN A 257 -2.43 2.55 -13.36
C ASN A 257 -2.44 1.02 -13.24
N ASN A 258 -1.89 0.46 -12.16
CA ASN A 258 -1.97 -0.97 -11.82
C ASN A 258 -3.34 -1.34 -11.21
N ALA A 259 -4.17 -0.36 -10.86
CA ALA A 259 -5.54 -0.61 -10.44
C ALA A 259 -6.42 -0.98 -11.64
N PRO A 260 -7.39 -1.90 -11.45
CA PRO A 260 -8.34 -2.28 -12.50
C PRO A 260 -9.05 -1.05 -13.12
N PRO A 261 -9.13 -0.96 -14.46
CA PRO A 261 -9.81 0.12 -15.18
C PRO A 261 -11.29 0.30 -14.82
N ILE A 262 -11.97 -0.75 -14.34
CA ILE A 262 -13.34 -0.65 -13.80
C ILE A 262 -13.50 0.46 -12.76
N LEU A 263 -12.41 0.81 -12.05
CA LEU A 263 -12.39 1.84 -11.01
C LEU A 263 -12.14 3.25 -11.54
N HIS A 264 -11.55 3.43 -12.72
CA HIS A 264 -11.05 4.75 -13.15
C HIS A 264 -11.22 5.11 -14.64
N SER A 265 -11.51 4.14 -15.49
CA SER A 265 -11.73 4.33 -16.93
C SER A 265 -13.22 4.44 -17.23
N GLY A 266 -13.62 5.57 -17.83
CA GLY A 266 -14.97 5.75 -18.38
C GLY A 266 -15.10 5.19 -19.80
N TRP A 267 -16.32 4.83 -20.20
CA TRP A 267 -16.65 4.47 -21.58
C TRP A 267 -18.12 4.80 -21.88
N GLY A 268 -18.41 5.41 -23.03
CA GLY A 268 -19.79 5.86 -23.33
C GLY A 268 -20.36 6.72 -22.19
N ASN A 269 -21.49 6.28 -21.62
CA ASN A 269 -22.14 6.93 -20.47
C ASN A 269 -21.71 6.36 -19.11
N TRP A 270 -20.71 5.47 -19.07
CA TRP A 270 -20.20 4.93 -17.82
C TRP A 270 -19.30 5.92 -17.11
N GLU A 271 -19.66 6.22 -15.87
CA GLU A 271 -18.85 6.99 -14.95
C GLU A 271 -18.21 6.06 -13.91
N PRO A 272 -16.87 5.92 -13.92
CA PRO A 272 -16.14 5.15 -12.93
C PRO A 272 -16.04 5.91 -11.60
N LEU A 273 -15.67 5.19 -10.55
CA LEU A 273 -15.54 5.73 -9.21
C LEU A 273 -14.47 6.84 -9.10
N PHE A 274 -13.34 6.69 -9.81
CA PHE A 274 -12.21 7.62 -9.82
C PHE A 274 -11.91 8.09 -11.24
N GLN A 275 -12.75 8.99 -11.76
CA GLN A 275 -12.69 9.45 -13.15
C GLN A 275 -11.28 9.90 -13.55
N ARG A 276 -10.74 9.27 -14.61
CA ARG A 276 -9.38 9.54 -15.13
C ARG A 276 -8.29 9.41 -14.06
N ARG A 277 -8.46 8.47 -13.12
CA ARG A 277 -7.59 8.23 -11.96
C ARG A 277 -7.56 9.38 -10.95
N SER A 278 -8.44 10.37 -11.08
CA SER A 278 -8.60 11.45 -10.12
C SER A 278 -9.50 11.01 -8.96
N THR A 279 -9.07 11.38 -7.76
CA THR A 279 -9.74 11.08 -6.49
C THR A 279 -10.44 12.29 -5.89
N ILE A 280 -10.44 13.44 -6.59
CA ILE A 280 -11.03 14.70 -6.13
C ILE A 280 -12.51 14.52 -5.73
N ALA A 281 -13.29 13.84 -6.58
CA ALA A 281 -14.71 13.60 -6.33
C ALA A 281 -14.99 12.69 -5.12
N ALA A 282 -14.01 11.86 -4.75
CA ALA A 282 -14.09 10.91 -3.65
C ALA A 282 -13.22 11.33 -2.45
N LYS A 283 -12.77 12.59 -2.39
CA LYS A 283 -11.81 13.05 -1.36
C LYS A 283 -12.33 12.86 0.07
N GLY A 284 -13.63 13.09 0.29
CA GLY A 284 -14.29 12.89 1.57
C GLY A 284 -14.33 11.44 2.04
N GLU A 285 -14.02 10.49 1.15
CA GLU A 285 -14.06 9.06 1.46
C GLU A 285 -12.74 8.53 2.05
N PHE A 286 -11.65 9.27 1.91
CA PHE A 286 -10.36 8.85 2.45
C PHE A 286 -10.36 8.93 3.98
N PRO A 287 -9.85 7.90 4.68
CA PRO A 287 -9.87 7.89 6.13
C PRO A 287 -9.02 9.04 6.69
N SER A 288 -9.60 9.80 7.62
CA SER A 288 -8.89 10.87 8.33
C SER A 288 -7.78 10.32 9.22
N THR A 289 -7.93 9.08 9.70
CA THR A 289 -6.92 8.39 10.53
C THR A 289 -6.87 6.90 10.21
N ASN A 290 -5.68 6.31 10.30
CA ASN A 290 -5.44 4.86 10.20
C ASN A 290 -6.29 4.06 11.22
N ARG A 291 -6.60 4.64 12.39
CA ARG A 291 -7.41 3.98 13.42
C ARG A 291 -8.83 3.66 12.96
N ALA A 292 -9.48 4.57 12.22
CA ALA A 292 -10.84 4.36 11.72
C ALA A 292 -10.88 3.22 10.69
N GLU A 293 -9.87 3.16 9.83
CA GLU A 293 -9.71 2.10 8.84
C GLU A 293 -9.52 0.72 9.49
N VAL A 294 -8.60 0.63 10.46
CA VAL A 294 -8.37 -0.61 11.23
C VAL A 294 -9.62 -1.03 12.00
N ALA A 295 -10.40 -0.07 12.51
CA ALA A 295 -11.66 -0.36 13.19
C ALA A 295 -12.68 -0.97 12.22
N ALA A 296 -12.91 -0.34 11.07
CA ALA A 296 -13.81 -0.86 10.04
C ALA A 296 -13.39 -2.27 9.60
N ARG A 297 -12.10 -2.49 9.37
CA ARG A 297 -11.58 -3.82 9.01
C ARG A 297 -11.78 -4.85 10.12
N ALA A 298 -11.61 -4.46 11.38
CA ALA A 298 -11.87 -5.34 12.53
C ALA A 298 -13.35 -5.74 12.63
N GLU A 299 -14.27 -4.81 12.40
CA GLU A 299 -15.70 -5.10 12.38
C GLU A 299 -16.04 -6.10 11.26
N GLN A 300 -15.47 -5.92 10.06
CA GLN A 300 -15.65 -6.80 8.91
C GLN A 300 -15.08 -8.21 9.14
N LEU A 301 -13.78 -8.33 9.46
CA LEU A 301 -13.09 -9.63 9.55
C LEU A 301 -13.41 -10.41 10.83
N LEU A 302 -13.58 -9.71 11.95
CA LEU A 302 -13.81 -10.33 13.26
C LEU A 302 -15.30 -10.43 13.59
N ARG A 303 -16.18 -9.80 12.80
CA ARG A 303 -17.64 -9.74 13.03
C ARG A 303 -17.97 -9.20 14.43
N ILE A 304 -17.26 -8.16 14.84
CA ILE A 304 -17.46 -7.46 16.12
C ILE A 304 -18.11 -6.10 15.88
N ARG A 305 -18.76 -5.54 16.90
CA ARG A 305 -19.28 -4.15 16.87
C ARG A 305 -18.45 -3.26 17.80
N GLY A 306 -18.31 -1.98 17.44
CA GLY A 306 -17.65 -0.99 18.27
C GLY A 306 -16.15 -1.24 18.39
N ALA A 307 -15.50 -1.66 17.29
CA ALA A 307 -14.07 -1.94 17.28
C ALA A 307 -13.23 -0.74 17.73
N GLU A 308 -13.71 0.47 17.44
CA GLU A 308 -13.07 1.73 17.84
C GLU A 308 -12.85 1.85 19.34
N THR A 309 -13.84 1.47 20.16
CA THR A 309 -13.75 1.53 21.62
C THR A 309 -12.62 0.65 22.14
N TYR A 310 -12.42 -0.53 21.55
CA TYR A 310 -11.33 -1.42 21.92
C TYR A 310 -9.97 -0.93 21.46
N LEU A 311 -9.92 -0.23 20.31
CA LEU A 311 -8.69 0.39 19.82
C LEU A 311 -8.28 1.62 20.65
N SER A 312 -9.17 2.19 21.48
CA SER A 312 -8.82 3.27 22.42
C SER A 312 -7.95 2.77 23.56
N ASP A 313 -8.31 1.62 24.12
CA ASP A 313 -7.58 1.01 25.22
C ASP A 313 -6.29 0.33 24.72
N SER A 314 -5.20 0.50 25.45
CA SER A 314 -3.88 -0.05 25.09
C SER A 314 -3.89 -1.58 25.00
N ARG A 315 -4.54 -2.26 25.96
CA ARG A 315 -4.64 -3.73 25.99
C ARG A 315 -5.59 -4.22 24.90
N GLY A 316 -6.78 -3.62 24.82
CA GLY A 316 -7.76 -3.90 23.76
C GLY A 316 -7.18 -3.73 22.36
N ARG A 317 -6.39 -2.69 22.13
CA ARG A 317 -5.75 -2.40 20.85
C ARG A 317 -4.80 -3.51 20.42
N ARG A 318 -3.88 -3.93 21.29
CA ARG A 318 -2.95 -5.03 20.98
C ARG A 318 -3.72 -6.30 20.65
N TRP A 319 -4.71 -6.65 21.47
CA TRP A 319 -5.52 -7.84 21.26
C TRP A 319 -6.27 -7.85 19.93
N ILE A 320 -6.97 -6.76 19.59
CA ILE A 320 -7.72 -6.66 18.31
C ILE A 320 -6.77 -6.77 17.12
N LYS A 321 -5.61 -6.10 17.17
CA LYS A 321 -4.60 -6.20 16.11
C LYS A 321 -4.08 -7.62 15.97
N THR A 322 -3.82 -8.33 17.08
CA THR A 322 -3.43 -9.75 17.04
C THR A 322 -4.51 -10.60 16.39
N MET A 323 -5.78 -10.39 16.75
CA MET A 323 -6.89 -11.15 16.18
C MET A 323 -7.09 -10.87 14.69
N LEU A 324 -6.86 -9.63 14.23
CA LEU A 324 -6.82 -9.29 12.80
C LEU A 324 -5.74 -10.06 12.06
N VAL A 325 -4.53 -10.16 12.61
CA VAL A 325 -3.44 -10.96 12.03
C VAL A 325 -3.82 -12.44 11.96
N LEU A 326 -4.38 -13.01 13.03
CA LEU A 326 -4.83 -14.40 13.01
C LEU A 326 -5.96 -14.63 11.99
N ALA A 327 -6.89 -13.68 11.86
CA ALA A 327 -7.96 -13.74 10.87
C ALA A 327 -7.44 -13.68 9.43
N ALA A 328 -6.44 -12.84 9.15
CA ALA A 328 -5.77 -12.80 7.86
C ALA A 328 -5.07 -14.13 7.53
N ILE A 329 -4.41 -14.75 8.51
CA ILE A 329 -3.78 -16.06 8.36
C ILE A 329 -4.85 -17.16 8.14
N GLU A 330 -5.97 -17.12 8.86
CA GLU A 330 -7.14 -18.00 8.64
C GLU A 330 -7.68 -17.84 7.21
N ALA A 331 -7.75 -16.60 6.73
CA ALA A 331 -8.14 -16.21 5.37
C ALA A 331 -7.09 -16.55 4.30
N GLY A 332 -5.95 -17.13 4.69
CA GLY A 332 -5.01 -17.77 3.76
C GLY A 332 -3.82 -16.91 3.40
N ALA A 333 -3.60 -15.78 4.08
CA ALA A 333 -2.36 -15.02 3.93
C ALA A 333 -1.17 -15.85 4.41
N ARG A 334 -0.13 -15.97 3.57
CA ARG A 334 1.08 -16.77 3.81
C ARG A 334 2.38 -15.96 3.72
N SER A 335 2.27 -14.65 3.58
CA SER A 335 3.40 -13.72 3.68
C SER A 335 3.02 -12.55 4.59
N LEU A 336 4.02 -11.84 5.12
CA LEU A 336 3.79 -10.64 5.92
C LEU A 336 3.08 -9.54 5.12
N ALA A 337 3.41 -9.41 3.83
CA ALA A 337 2.76 -8.49 2.90
C ALA A 337 1.27 -8.82 2.74
N GLN A 338 0.93 -10.09 2.54
CA GLN A 338 -0.47 -10.53 2.46
C GLN A 338 -1.20 -10.32 3.80
N ILE A 339 -0.57 -10.62 4.93
CA ILE A 339 -1.18 -10.40 6.25
C ILE A 339 -1.43 -8.90 6.47
N SER A 340 -0.47 -8.04 6.12
CA SER A 340 -0.59 -6.58 6.18
C SER A 340 -1.72 -6.07 5.30
N ALA A 341 -1.76 -6.49 4.02
CA ALA A 341 -2.82 -6.13 3.09
C ALA A 341 -4.21 -6.53 3.59
N HIS A 342 -4.35 -7.76 4.10
CA HIS A 342 -5.61 -8.29 4.63
C HIS A 342 -6.05 -7.61 5.92
N SER A 343 -5.12 -7.34 6.85
CA SER A 343 -5.44 -6.80 8.17
C SER A 343 -5.50 -5.27 8.23
N ARG A 344 -5.05 -4.57 7.17
CA ARG A 344 -4.83 -3.12 7.13
C ARG A 344 -3.83 -2.61 8.18
N LEU A 345 -2.97 -3.49 8.67
CA LEU A 345 -1.92 -3.15 9.63
C LEU A 345 -0.59 -2.94 8.91
N LYS A 346 0.21 -1.99 9.40
CA LYS A 346 1.58 -1.74 8.92
C LYS A 346 2.43 -2.99 9.05
N LEU A 347 3.36 -3.20 8.12
CA LEU A 347 4.23 -4.38 8.06
C LEU A 347 5.03 -4.60 9.35
N GLU A 348 5.52 -3.53 9.96
CA GLU A 348 6.25 -3.60 11.24
C GLU A 348 5.39 -4.15 12.37
N THR A 349 4.16 -3.64 12.52
CA THR A 349 3.20 -4.17 13.50
C THR A 349 2.84 -5.63 13.21
N VAL A 350 2.71 -5.99 11.93
CA VAL A 350 2.44 -7.38 11.54
C VAL A 350 3.61 -8.29 11.93
N GLN A 351 4.85 -7.87 11.68
CA GLN A 351 6.05 -8.61 12.06
C GLN A 351 6.09 -8.86 13.57
N GLU A 352 5.94 -7.80 14.38
CA GLU A 352 5.93 -7.90 15.85
C GLU A 352 4.87 -8.88 16.36
N ILE A 353 3.67 -8.84 15.77
CA ILE A 353 2.57 -9.74 16.15
C ILE A 353 2.83 -11.17 15.69
N VAL A 354 3.38 -11.37 14.49
CA VAL A 354 3.73 -12.70 13.98
C VAL A 354 4.78 -13.33 14.89
N ASP A 355 5.84 -12.60 15.24
CA ASP A 355 6.89 -13.07 16.15
C ASP A 355 6.29 -13.46 17.52
N PHE A 356 5.45 -12.59 18.09
CA PHE A 356 4.74 -12.86 19.33
C PHE A 356 3.86 -14.12 19.24
N THR A 357 3.08 -14.25 18.17
CA THR A 357 2.15 -15.39 18.00
C THR A 357 2.86 -16.70 17.69
N GLU A 358 4.06 -16.66 17.09
CA GLU A 358 4.91 -17.83 16.92
C GLU A 358 5.45 -18.29 18.28
N ILE A 359 5.97 -17.36 19.10
CA ILE A 359 6.44 -17.65 20.47
C ILE A 359 5.30 -18.22 21.32
N ALA A 360 4.11 -17.63 21.23
CA ALA A 360 2.91 -18.10 21.93
C ALA A 360 2.31 -19.40 21.34
N ARG A 361 2.89 -19.93 20.26
CA ARG A 361 2.44 -21.14 19.53
C ARG A 361 1.01 -21.04 18.99
N TRP A 362 0.53 -19.84 18.67
CA TRP A 362 -0.75 -19.62 18.01
C TRP A 362 -0.63 -19.72 16.49
N THR A 363 0.54 -19.37 15.97
CA THR A 363 0.93 -19.51 14.57
C THR A 363 2.13 -20.45 14.47
N THR A 364 2.38 -20.95 13.25
CA THR A 364 3.59 -21.71 12.92
C THR A 364 4.54 -20.85 12.07
N ARG A 365 5.79 -21.29 11.93
CA ARG A 365 6.79 -20.70 10.99
C ARG A 365 6.31 -20.60 9.54
N LYS A 366 5.34 -21.43 9.14
CA LYS A 366 4.74 -21.41 7.79
C LYS A 366 3.57 -20.41 7.69
N LEU A 367 3.40 -19.54 8.70
CA LEU A 367 2.27 -18.61 8.82
C LEU A 367 0.94 -19.33 8.67
N THR A 368 0.74 -20.38 9.48
CA THR A 368 -0.53 -21.10 9.61
C THR A 368 -1.00 -21.12 11.05
N LEU A 369 -2.32 -21.17 11.27
CA LEU A 369 -2.87 -21.23 12.64
C LEU A 369 -2.73 -22.62 13.24
N SER A 370 -2.23 -22.67 14.49
CA SER A 370 -2.28 -23.85 15.35
C SER A 370 -3.69 -24.09 15.90
N ALA A 371 -3.92 -25.21 16.58
CA ALA A 371 -5.18 -25.48 17.27
C ALA A 371 -5.49 -24.41 18.34
N LEU A 372 -4.46 -23.94 19.06
CA LEU A 372 -4.58 -22.86 20.06
C LEU A 372 -4.97 -21.54 19.41
N GLY A 373 -4.27 -21.13 18.34
CA GLY A 373 -4.59 -19.89 17.62
C GLY A 373 -6.02 -19.88 17.07
N ARG A 374 -6.48 -21.00 16.51
CA ARG A 374 -7.88 -21.16 16.07
C ARG A 374 -8.87 -21.10 17.23
N SER A 375 -8.50 -21.60 18.41
CA SER A 375 -9.36 -21.54 19.59
C SER A 375 -9.54 -20.10 20.06
N GLU A 376 -8.46 -19.32 20.17
CA GLU A 376 -8.52 -17.91 20.59
C GLU A 376 -9.30 -17.04 19.61
N LEU A 377 -9.07 -17.21 18.31
CA LEU A 377 -9.82 -16.47 17.29
C LEU A 377 -11.33 -16.79 17.36
N ARG A 378 -11.69 -18.07 17.52
CA ARG A 378 -13.09 -18.50 17.69
C ARG A 378 -13.69 -17.96 18.99
N ARG A 379 -12.91 -17.91 20.07
CA ARG A 379 -13.35 -17.38 21.37
C ARG A 379 -13.73 -15.91 21.27
N LEU A 380 -12.94 -15.10 20.56
CA LEU A 380 -13.28 -13.70 20.30
C LEU A 380 -14.59 -13.61 19.50
N LYS A 381 -14.66 -14.29 18.35
CA LYS A 381 -15.82 -14.26 17.45
C LYS A 381 -17.11 -14.67 18.19
N ARG A 382 -17.06 -15.70 19.05
CA ARG A 382 -18.21 -16.15 19.85
C ARG A 382 -18.59 -15.19 20.97
N ARG A 383 -17.64 -14.72 21.77
CA ARG A 383 -17.90 -13.84 22.92
C ARG A 383 -18.47 -12.50 22.50
N ARG A 384 -18.14 -12.02 21.29
CA ARG A 384 -18.46 -10.66 20.85
C ARG A 384 -19.46 -10.56 19.70
N ALA A 385 -19.93 -11.69 19.16
CA ALA A 385 -21.10 -11.73 18.28
C ALA A 385 -22.41 -11.40 19.01
N ARG A 386 -22.44 -11.53 20.35
CA ARG A 386 -23.63 -11.33 21.18
C ARG A 386 -23.52 -10.05 22.00
N SER A 387 -23.73 -8.89 21.39
CA SER A 387 -24.28 -7.75 22.12
C SER A 387 -25.80 -7.78 21.91
N PRO A 388 -26.62 -7.86 22.96
CA PRO A 388 -28.07 -7.82 22.80
C PRO A 388 -28.44 -6.52 22.07
N ILE A 389 -29.34 -6.63 21.09
CA ILE A 389 -29.97 -5.46 20.48
C ILE A 389 -30.88 -4.89 21.57
N LEU A 390 -30.44 -3.82 22.21
CA LEU A 390 -31.32 -3.07 23.12
C LEU A 390 -32.41 -2.42 22.27
N PRO A 391 -33.70 -2.51 22.67
CA PRO A 391 -34.79 -1.91 21.93
C PRO A 391 -34.56 -0.41 21.76
N LYS A 392 -34.72 0.07 20.52
CA LYS A 392 -34.76 1.51 20.22
C LYS A 392 -36.17 2.03 20.51
N PRO A 393 -36.35 3.32 20.87
CA PRO A 393 -37.67 3.91 21.10
C PRO A 393 -38.65 3.72 19.93
N SER A 394 -38.12 3.61 18.70
CA SER A 394 -38.90 3.42 17.47
C SER A 394 -39.31 1.97 17.16
N LYS A 395 -38.83 0.98 17.93
CA LYS A 395 -39.24 -0.44 17.84
C LYS A 395 -39.22 -1.08 19.24
N PRO A 396 -40.22 -0.81 20.11
CA PRO A 396 -40.40 -1.57 21.33
C PRO A 396 -40.78 -3.01 20.98
N PHE A 397 -40.18 -4.00 21.65
CA PHE A 397 -40.60 -5.40 21.51
C PHE A 397 -42.09 -5.53 21.86
N TYR A 398 -42.78 -6.47 21.22
CA TYR A 398 -44.13 -6.90 21.60
C TYR A 398 -44.13 -7.30 23.08
N TYR A 399 -44.77 -6.50 23.93
CA TYR A 399 -45.14 -6.87 25.29
C TYR A 399 -46.55 -7.48 25.22
N PRO A 400 -46.72 -8.79 25.47
CA PRO A 400 -48.05 -9.39 25.54
C PRO A 400 -48.80 -8.74 26.70
N THR A 401 -49.85 -8.00 26.40
CA THR A 401 -50.68 -7.30 27.39
C THR A 401 -51.72 -8.20 28.06
N GLN A 402 -51.79 -9.47 27.68
CA GLN A 402 -52.73 -10.45 28.26
C GLN A 402 -52.04 -11.79 28.48
N LEU A 403 -52.04 -12.24 29.73
CA LEU A 403 -51.79 -13.63 30.08
C LEU A 403 -52.97 -14.46 29.56
N ARG A 404 -52.70 -15.45 28.70
CA ARG A 404 -53.67 -16.51 28.45
C ARG A 404 -53.81 -17.32 29.74
N ALA A 405 -54.87 -17.05 30.50
CA ALA A 405 -55.33 -17.96 31.53
C ALA A 405 -55.69 -19.30 30.86
N ARG A 406 -55.26 -20.40 31.46
CA ARG A 406 -55.63 -21.75 31.04
C ARG A 406 -57.05 -22.08 31.44
#